data_AF-A0A372QQZ2-F1
#
_entry.id   AF-A0A372QQZ2-F1
#
_cell.length_a   1.000
_cell.length_b   1.000
_cell.length_c   1.000
_cell.angle_alpha   90.00
_cell.angle_beta   90.00
_cell.angle_gamma   90.00
#
_symmetry.space_group_name_H-M   'P 1'
#
loop_
_entity.id
_entity.type
_entity.pdbx_description
1 polymer ?
#
loop_
_entity_poly.entity_id
_entity_poly.type
_entity_poly.pdbx_seq_one_letter_code
_entity_poly.pdbx_strand_id
1 'polypeptide(L)'
;MAPEVLRGKSYTPASDIYSFSMIMWEFTSGIPPFNNRSHDLQLSLSICKGERPEIIENTPQCYVNLMKKCWDENPLKRPSSKEVLEIIKGWISLPYGKKIEDINEELKYNIMEFINAPTG
;
A
#
# COMPACT_ATOMS: atom_id res chain seq x y z
N MET A 1 -7.44 -6.32 -8.80
CA MET A 1 -6.42 -6.77 -9.79
C MET A 1 -5.72 -5.56 -10.38
N ALA A 2 -4.46 -5.71 -10.80
CA ALA A 2 -3.70 -4.62 -11.42
C ALA A 2 -4.30 -4.19 -12.78
N PRO A 3 -4.27 -2.89 -13.13
CA PRO A 3 -4.82 -2.37 -14.38
C PRO A 3 -4.29 -3.07 -15.63
N GLU A 4 -3.00 -3.39 -15.68
CA GLU A 4 -2.40 -4.08 -16.82
C GLU A 4 -2.89 -5.52 -16.98
N VAL A 5 -3.18 -6.21 -15.87
CA VAL A 5 -3.74 -7.57 -15.86
C VAL A 5 -5.20 -7.53 -16.30
N LEU A 6 -5.97 -6.55 -15.83
CA LEU A 6 -7.35 -6.30 -16.29
C LEU A 6 -7.43 -6.02 -17.79
N ARG A 7 -6.37 -5.47 -18.39
CA ARG A 7 -6.22 -5.26 -19.84
C ARG A 7 -5.71 -6.49 -20.60
N GLY A 8 -5.64 -7.65 -19.95
CA GLY A 8 -5.25 -8.93 -20.56
C GLY A 8 -3.76 -9.18 -20.65
N LYS A 9 -2.91 -8.39 -19.98
CA LYS A 9 -1.47 -8.72 -19.86
C LYS A 9 -1.25 -9.79 -18.80
N SER A 10 -0.14 -10.52 -18.94
CA SER A 10 0.26 -11.54 -17.97
C SER A 10 0.54 -10.94 -16.59
N TYR A 11 0.37 -11.77 -15.57
CA TYR A 11 0.80 -11.45 -14.21
C TYR A 11 2.33 -11.27 -14.15
N THR A 12 2.75 -10.34 -13.32
CA THR A 12 4.15 -10.01 -13.05
C THR A 12 4.34 -9.74 -11.55
N PRO A 13 5.58 -9.76 -11.04
CA PRO A 13 5.82 -9.32 -9.66
C PRO A 13 5.27 -7.92 -9.36
N ALA A 14 5.28 -7.00 -10.33
CA ALA A 14 4.71 -5.67 -10.17
C ALA A 14 3.17 -5.69 -10.05
N SER A 15 2.47 -6.64 -10.69
CA SER A 15 1.02 -6.81 -10.52
C SER A 15 0.67 -7.43 -9.17
N ASP A 16 1.56 -8.25 -8.61
CA ASP A 16 1.40 -8.79 -7.25
C ASP A 16 1.54 -7.68 -6.22
N ILE A 17 2.48 -6.75 -6.41
CA ILE A 17 2.64 -5.55 -5.55
C ILE A 17 1.39 -4.66 -5.61
N TYR A 18 0.80 -4.48 -6.79
CA TYR A 18 -0.49 -3.81 -6.87
C TYR A 18 -1.56 -4.55 -6.07
N SER A 19 -1.64 -5.87 -6.19
CA SER A 19 -2.64 -6.65 -5.44
C SER A 19 -2.38 -6.59 -3.93
N PHE A 20 -1.13 -6.55 -3.51
CA PHE A 20 -0.74 -6.34 -2.11
C PHE A 20 -1.23 -4.99 -1.57
N SER A 21 -1.20 -3.92 -2.36
CA SER A 21 -1.77 -2.63 -1.95
C SER A 21 -3.28 -2.68 -1.67
N MET A 22 -4.01 -3.57 -2.34
CA MET A 22 -5.45 -3.77 -2.08
C MET A 22 -5.64 -4.45 -0.72
N ILE A 23 -4.76 -5.38 -0.37
CA ILE A 23 -4.73 -6.01 0.96
C ILE A 23 -4.34 -4.98 2.02
N MET A 24 -3.38 -4.11 1.74
CA MET A 24 -3.03 -3.00 2.63
C MET A 24 -4.24 -2.09 2.90
N TRP A 25 -5.00 -1.78 1.85
CA TRP A 25 -6.22 -0.98 1.98
C TRP A 25 -7.30 -1.69 2.79
N GLU A 26 -7.54 -2.97 2.50
CA GLU A 26 -8.50 -3.81 3.24
C GLU A 26 -8.13 -3.93 4.72
N PHE A 27 -6.84 -4.00 5.04
CA PHE A 27 -6.36 -3.99 6.42
C PHE A 27 -6.73 -2.71 7.17
N THR A 28 -6.71 -1.55 6.48
CA THR A 28 -7.07 -0.26 7.09
C THR A 28 -8.57 -0.02 7.16
N SER A 29 -9.35 -0.56 6.22
CA SER A 29 -10.80 -0.34 6.14
C SER A 29 -11.62 -1.40 6.86
N GLY A 30 -11.05 -2.59 7.08
CA GLY A 30 -11.76 -3.76 7.60
C GLY A 30 -12.76 -4.37 6.62
N ILE A 31 -12.80 -3.92 5.36
CA ILE A 31 -13.73 -4.39 4.32
C ILE A 31 -13.03 -4.57 2.97
N PRO A 32 -13.57 -5.40 2.06
CA PRO A 32 -13.02 -5.54 0.72
C PRO A 32 -12.98 -4.21 -0.06
N PRO A 33 -11.96 -3.97 -0.90
CA PRO A 33 -11.92 -2.79 -1.77
C PRO A 33 -13.08 -2.79 -2.74
N PHE A 34 -13.72 -1.62 -2.91
CA PHE A 34 -14.90 -1.44 -3.77
C PHE A 34 -16.14 -2.25 -3.35
N ASN A 35 -16.29 -2.59 -2.07
CA ASN A 35 -17.41 -3.36 -1.52
C ASN A 35 -18.81 -2.74 -1.76
N ASN A 36 -18.89 -1.48 -2.19
CA ASN A 36 -20.16 -0.79 -2.47
C ASN A 36 -20.73 -1.05 -3.87
N ARG A 37 -20.07 -1.84 -4.73
CA ARG A 37 -20.51 -2.11 -6.11
C ARG A 37 -20.08 -3.50 -6.58
N SER A 38 -20.70 -3.96 -7.67
CA SER A 38 -20.37 -5.26 -8.29
C SER A 38 -18.97 -5.26 -8.91
N HIS A 39 -18.26 -6.38 -8.80
CA HIS A 39 -16.93 -6.59 -9.37
C HIS A 39 -17.03 -7.04 -10.83
N ASP A 40 -17.50 -6.14 -11.68
CA ASP A 40 -17.82 -6.40 -13.09
C ASP A 40 -16.85 -5.69 -14.06
N LEU A 41 -17.20 -5.73 -15.35
CA LEU A 41 -16.44 -5.04 -16.40
C LEU A 41 -16.39 -3.53 -16.18
N GLN A 42 -17.45 -2.92 -15.63
CA GLN A 42 -17.46 -1.48 -15.37
C GLN A 42 -16.46 -1.10 -14.30
N LEU A 43 -16.37 -1.87 -13.21
CA LEU A 43 -15.33 -1.66 -12.20
C LEU A 43 -13.93 -1.87 -12.79
N SER A 44 -13.76 -2.89 -13.62
CA SER A 44 -12.48 -3.17 -14.29
C SER A 44 -12.03 -2.00 -15.17
N LEU A 45 -12.95 -1.41 -15.95
CA LEU A 45 -12.71 -0.23 -16.78
C LEU A 45 -12.38 1.01 -15.94
N SER A 46 -13.10 1.21 -14.84
CA SER A 46 -12.87 2.26 -13.85
C SER A 46 -11.45 2.21 -13.27
N ILE A 47 -11.01 1.03 -12.82
CA ILE A 47 -9.65 0.81 -12.29
C ILE A 47 -8.60 1.11 -13.37
N CYS A 48 -8.86 0.68 -14.60
CA CYS A 48 -8.01 0.98 -15.77
C CYS A 48 -7.99 2.46 -16.16
N LYS A 49 -8.91 3.29 -15.65
CA LYS A 49 -8.90 4.75 -15.83
C LYS A 49 -8.27 5.48 -14.64
N GLY A 50 -7.76 4.75 -13.64
CA GLY A 50 -7.12 5.32 -12.47
C GLY A 50 -7.99 5.39 -11.22
N GLU A 51 -9.20 4.81 -11.23
CA GLU A 51 -10.01 4.71 -10.01
C GLU A 51 -9.24 3.90 -8.94
N ARG A 52 -9.26 4.38 -7.69
CA ARG A 52 -8.65 3.74 -6.52
C ARG A 52 -9.63 3.83 -5.35
N PRO A 53 -9.56 2.91 -4.37
CA PRO A 53 -10.35 3.02 -3.15
C PRO A 53 -10.06 4.33 -2.40
N GLU A 54 -11.06 4.84 -1.69
CA GLU A 54 -10.93 6.03 -0.85
C GLU A 54 -10.00 5.77 0.33
N ILE A 55 -9.10 6.71 0.65
CA ILE A 55 -8.20 6.55 1.79
C ILE A 55 -8.99 6.69 3.09
N ILE A 56 -8.88 5.69 3.97
CA ILE A 56 -9.55 5.68 5.26
C ILE A 56 -8.94 6.74 6.17
N GLU A 57 -9.80 7.55 6.79
CA GLU A 57 -9.39 8.56 7.77
C GLU A 57 -8.58 7.92 8.90
N ASN A 58 -7.61 8.67 9.43
CA ASN A 58 -6.70 8.21 10.49
C ASN A 58 -5.72 7.08 10.08
N THR A 59 -5.67 6.67 8.81
CA THR A 59 -4.59 5.81 8.32
C THR A 59 -3.25 6.57 8.40
N PRO A 60 -2.20 6.01 9.05
CA PRO A 60 -0.87 6.64 9.09
C PRO A 60 -0.37 7.05 7.70
N GLN A 61 0.16 8.27 7.57
CA GLN A 61 0.53 8.84 6.27
C GLN A 61 1.65 8.05 5.60
N CYS A 62 2.62 7.54 6.37
CA CYS A 62 3.64 6.63 5.88
C CYS A 62 3.06 5.36 5.23
N TYR A 63 2.00 4.78 5.81
CA TYR A 63 1.30 3.63 5.27
C TYR A 63 0.54 4.00 3.99
N VAL A 64 -0.17 5.14 3.99
CA VAL A 64 -0.84 5.68 2.79
C VAL A 64 0.16 5.89 1.65
N ASN A 65 1.33 6.44 1.95
CA ASN A 65 2.37 6.70 0.96
C ASN A 65 2.92 5.41 0.34
N LEU A 66 3.19 4.39 1.17
CA LEU A 66 3.63 3.07 0.68
C LEU A 66 2.53 2.39 -0.15
N MET A 67 1.29 2.36 0.35
CA MET A 67 0.14 1.82 -0.36
C MET A 67 -0.04 2.49 -1.72
N LYS A 68 0.10 3.83 -1.77
CA LYS A 68 0.03 4.60 -3.01
C LYS A 68 1.15 4.29 -3.99
N LYS A 69 2.38 4.06 -3.52
CA LYS A 69 3.48 3.58 -4.35
C LYS A 69 3.21 2.18 -4.91
N CYS A 70 2.63 1.29 -4.10
CA CYS A 70 2.33 -0.08 -4.52
C CYS A 70 1.21 -0.14 -5.59
N TRP A 71 0.24 0.77 -5.59
CA TRP A 71 -0.84 0.82 -6.59
C TRP A 71 -0.65 1.82 -7.75
N ASP A 72 0.58 2.27 -7.97
CA ASP A 72 0.89 3.21 -9.06
C ASP A 72 0.40 2.64 -10.40
N GLU A 73 -0.16 3.51 -11.26
CA GLU A 73 -0.65 3.12 -12.58
C GLU A 73 0.48 2.55 -13.45
N ASN A 74 1.70 3.08 -13.32
CA ASN A 74 2.88 2.56 -14.00
C ASN A 74 3.51 1.42 -13.19
N PRO A 75 3.50 0.16 -13.69
CA PRO A 75 4.11 -0.97 -12.99
C PRO A 75 5.60 -0.78 -12.65
N LEU A 76 6.33 0.02 -13.45
CA LEU A 76 7.76 0.29 -13.23
C LEU A 76 8.05 1.24 -12.06
N LYS A 77 7.03 1.97 -11.57
CA LYS A 77 7.16 2.86 -10.41
C LYS A 77 6.84 2.14 -9.09
N ARG A 78 6.31 0.92 -9.16
CA ARG A 78 5.97 0.14 -7.99
C ARG A 78 7.24 -0.43 -7.37
N PRO A 79 7.36 -0.43 -6.03
CA PRO A 79 8.51 -1.04 -5.36
C PRO A 79 8.50 -2.56 -5.56
N SER A 80 9.67 -3.18 -5.46
CA SER A 80 9.80 -4.63 -5.33
C SER A 80 9.27 -5.11 -3.97
N SER A 81 8.93 -6.40 -3.88
CA SER A 81 8.53 -7.01 -2.60
C SER A 81 9.61 -6.88 -1.52
N LYS A 82 10.88 -6.91 -1.92
CA LYS A 82 12.02 -6.68 -1.03
C LYS A 82 12.01 -5.25 -0.47
N GLU A 83 11.82 -4.23 -1.30
CA GLU A 83 11.75 -2.84 -0.84
C GLU A 83 10.56 -2.61 0.09
N VAL A 84 9.38 -3.15 -0.25
CA VAL A 84 8.19 -3.11 0.62
C VAL A 84 8.49 -3.74 1.99
N LEU A 85 9.11 -4.92 1.99
CA LEU A 85 9.48 -5.62 3.22
C LEU A 85 10.44 -4.80 4.09
N GLU A 86 11.49 -4.22 3.50
CA GLU A 86 12.47 -3.44 4.26
C GLU A 86 11.87 -2.13 4.80
N ILE A 87 10.95 -1.50 4.07
CA ILE A 87 10.19 -0.33 4.56
C ILE A 87 9.35 -0.73 5.78
N ILE A 88 8.54 -1.77 5.66
CA ILE A 88 7.65 -2.23 6.75
C ILE A 88 8.47 -2.68 7.96
N LYS A 89 9.56 -3.45 7.74
CA LYS A 89 10.48 -3.85 8.81
C LYS A 89 11.07 -2.66 9.55
N GLY A 90 11.40 -1.58 8.83
CA GLY A 90 11.90 -0.35 9.44
C GLY A 90 10.91 0.29 10.40
N TRP A 91 9.60 0.13 10.16
CA TRP A 91 8.55 0.65 11.05
C TRP A 91 8.37 -0.19 12.31
N ILE A 92 8.54 -1.51 12.23
CA ILE A 92 8.25 -2.45 13.32
C ILE A 92 9.49 -2.90 14.12
N SER A 93 10.69 -2.77 13.54
CA SER A 93 11.92 -3.29 14.13
C SER A 93 13.09 -2.33 13.93
N LEU A 94 13.80 -2.03 15.02
CA LEU A 94 15.09 -1.36 14.94
C LEU A 94 16.17 -2.42 14.66
N PRO A 95 17.07 -2.20 13.67
CA PRO A 95 18.19 -3.08 13.45
C PRO A 95 19.03 -3.25 14.72
N TYR A 96 19.48 -4.48 15.00
CA TYR A 96 20.30 -4.77 16.17
C TYR A 96 21.53 -3.84 16.22
N GLY A 97 21.68 -3.11 17.32
CA GLY A 97 22.78 -2.16 17.53
C GLY A 97 22.51 -0.72 17.07
N LYS A 98 21.37 -0.40 16.45
CA LYS A 98 20.94 1.00 16.23
C LYS A 98 20.13 1.53 17.41
N LYS A 99 20.45 2.75 17.88
CA LYS A 99 19.58 3.51 18.77
C LYS A 99 18.54 4.28 17.97
N ILE A 100 17.46 4.69 18.64
CA ILE A 100 16.47 5.62 18.07
C ILE A 100 17.15 6.93 17.65
N GLU A 101 18.21 7.35 18.34
CA GLU A 101 19.01 8.52 17.97
C GLU A 101 19.67 8.38 16.58
N ASP A 102 19.95 7.15 16.13
CA ASP A 102 20.70 6.82 14.91
C ASP A 102 19.81 6.57 13.67
N ILE A 103 18.50 6.71 13.81
CA ILE A 103 17.55 6.65 12.68
C ILE A 103 17.24 8.05 12.16
N ASN A 104 16.97 8.15 10.85
CA ASN A 104 16.66 9.44 10.24
C ASN A 104 15.30 9.97 10.74
N GLU A 105 15.11 11.28 10.65
CA GLU A 105 13.89 11.94 11.15
C GLU A 105 12.62 11.45 10.42
N GLU A 106 12.72 11.09 9.14
CA GLU A 106 11.60 10.51 8.40
C GLU A 106 11.13 9.18 9.01
N LEU A 107 12.06 8.29 9.36
CA LEU A 107 11.75 7.01 9.98
C LEU A 107 11.20 7.19 11.40
N LYS A 108 11.75 8.13 12.18
CA LYS A 108 11.20 8.48 13.50
C LYS A 108 9.76 8.93 13.39
N TYR A 109 9.47 9.83 12.44
CA TYR A 109 8.13 10.33 12.18
C TYR A 109 7.18 9.18 11.80
N ASN A 110 7.57 8.34 10.83
CA ASN A 110 6.77 7.20 10.40
C ASN A 110 6.42 6.25 11.55
N ILE A 111 7.37 5.94 12.44
CA ILE A 111 7.15 5.10 13.63
C ILE A 111 6.15 5.78 14.58
N MET A 112 6.29 7.08 14.82
CA MET A 112 5.38 7.84 15.68
C MET A 112 3.95 7.87 15.14
N GLU A 113 3.76 7.89 13.82
CA GLU A 113 2.41 7.81 13.24
C GLU A 113 1.72 6.48 13.59
N PHE A 114 2.45 5.36 13.59
CA PHE A 114 1.88 4.05 13.97
C PHE A 114 1.59 3.94 15.46
N ILE A 115 2.50 4.42 16.33
CA ILE A 115 2.32 4.35 17.77
C ILE A 115 1.12 5.19 18.22
N ASN A 116 0.89 6.32 17.57
CA ASN A 116 -0.21 7.23 17.90
C ASN A 116 -1.48 6.97 17.08
N ALA A 117 -1.48 5.98 16.19
CA ALA A 117 -2.65 5.63 15.41
C ALA A 117 -3.78 5.20 16.37
N PRO A 118 -5.00 5.73 16.22
CA PRO A 118 -6.13 5.30 17.05
C PRO A 118 -6.35 3.79 16.90
N THR A 119 -6.26 3.05 17.99
CA THR A 119 -6.78 1.68 18.03
C THR A 119 -8.30 1.80 18.12
N GLY A 120 -9.00 1.38 17.05
CA GLY A 120 -10.46 1.32 17.02
C GLY A 120 -11.05 0.41 18.11
#